data_AF-S6EPW8-F1
#
_entry.id   AF-S6EPW8-F1
#
_cell.length_a   1.000
_cell.length_b   1.000
_cell.length_c   1.000
_cell.angle_alpha   90.00
_cell.angle_beta   90.00
_cell.angle_gamma   90.00
#
_symmetry.space_group_name_H-M   'P 1'
#
loop_
_entity.id
_entity.type
_entity.pdbx_description
1 polymer ?
#
loop_
_entity_poly.entity_id
_entity_poly.type
_entity_poly.pdbx_seq_one_letter_code
_entity_poly.pdbx_strand_id
1 'polypeptide(L)'
;MIIVAVGYYLRYNLSYREVQDLLYDRGINVCHTTIYRWVQEYGKLLYQNGFYQGTEHRTIKYLNNLIEQDHRPVKRRNKFYRSLRTASPTIKGMEAIRGLYKKTRKEGTLFGFSVCTEIKVLLGIPA
;
A
#
# COMPACT_ATOMS: atom_id res chain seq x y z
N MET A 1 -20.43 7.40 -13.78
CA MET A 1 -20.11 6.12 -13.10
C MET A 1 -18.63 5.75 -13.28
N ILE A 2 -18.11 5.64 -14.51
CA ILE A 2 -16.68 5.36 -14.81
C ILE A 2 -15.72 6.41 -14.20
N ILE A 3 -15.97 7.70 -14.43
CA ILE A 3 -15.13 8.80 -13.92
C ILE A 3 -15.09 8.80 -12.37
N VAL A 4 -16.19 8.40 -11.72
CA VAL A 4 -16.26 8.32 -10.25
C VAL A 4 -15.38 7.18 -9.73
N ALA A 5 -15.40 6.01 -10.38
CA ALA A 5 -14.52 4.89 -10.04
C ALA A 5 -13.03 5.24 -10.23
N VAL A 6 -12.70 5.88 -11.35
CA VAL A 6 -11.34 6.35 -11.64
C VAL A 6 -10.92 7.43 -10.63
N GLY A 7 -11.83 8.34 -10.28
CA GLY A 7 -11.62 9.37 -9.27
C GLY A 7 -11.38 8.78 -7.88
N TYR A 8 -12.09 7.72 -7.49
CA TYR A 8 -11.84 7.04 -6.21
C TYR A 8 -10.42 6.48 -6.13
N TYR A 9 -9.93 5.87 -7.22
CA TYR A 9 -8.57 5.34 -7.28
C TYR A 9 -7.49 6.43 -7.35
N LEU A 10 -7.73 7.52 -8.09
CA LEU A 10 -6.75 8.60 -8.21
C LEU A 10 -6.69 9.46 -6.95
N ARG A 11 -7.83 9.75 -6.32
CA ARG A 11 -7.89 10.64 -5.15
C ARG A 11 -7.59 9.94 -3.84
N TYR A 12 -8.00 8.68 -3.71
CA TYR A 12 -7.81 7.90 -2.50
C TYR A 12 -6.87 6.75 -2.81
N ASN A 13 -5.96 6.43 -1.88
CA ASN A 13 -4.96 5.36 -2.03
C ASN A 13 -5.59 3.95 -1.93
N LEU A 14 -6.67 3.74 -2.68
CA LEU A 14 -7.48 2.53 -2.73
C LEU A 14 -6.93 1.58 -3.79
N SER A 15 -7.07 0.29 -3.55
CA SER A 15 -6.87 -0.74 -4.55
C SER A 15 -8.08 -0.88 -5.47
N TYR A 16 -7.85 -1.38 -6.68
CA TYR A 16 -8.94 -1.72 -7.61
C TYR A 16 -9.98 -2.69 -7.02
N ARG A 17 -9.58 -3.51 -6.03
CA ARG A 17 -10.51 -4.40 -5.32
C ARG A 17 -11.40 -3.62 -4.37
N GLU A 18 -10.84 -2.71 -3.57
CA GLU A 18 -11.63 -1.83 -2.71
C GLU A 18 -12.55 -0.92 -3.53
N VAL A 19 -12.10 -0.42 -4.69
CA VAL A 19 -12.99 0.34 -5.59
C VAL A 19 -14.10 -0.55 -6.16
N GLN A 20 -13.80 -1.82 -6.50
CA GLN A 20 -14.83 -2.80 -6.89
C GLN A 20 -15.85 -2.99 -5.76
N ASP A 21 -15.40 -3.18 -4.51
CA ASP A 21 -16.28 -3.42 -3.37
C ASP A 21 -17.17 -2.19 -3.10
N LEU A 22 -16.59 -0.97 -3.17
CA LEU A 22 -17.34 0.29 -3.06
C LEU A 22 -18.39 0.51 -4.15
N LEU A 23 -18.14 -0.02 -5.36
CA LEU A 23 -19.11 0.00 -6.45
C LEU A 23 -20.17 -1.07 -6.23
N TYR A 24 -19.78 -2.24 -5.74
CA TYR A 24 -20.69 -3.34 -5.42
C TYR A 24 -21.70 -2.94 -4.35
N ASP A 25 -21.26 -2.24 -3.29
CA ASP A 25 -22.13 -1.67 -2.24
C ASP A 25 -23.15 -0.66 -2.79
N ARG A 26 -22.86 -0.07 -3.97
CA ARG A 26 -23.75 0.83 -4.70
C ARG A 26 -24.61 0.11 -5.74
N GLY A 27 -24.64 -1.22 -5.73
CA GLY A 27 -25.37 -2.06 -6.69
C GLY A 27 -24.70 -2.19 -8.06
N ILE A 28 -23.44 -1.77 -8.21
CA ILE A 28 -22.71 -1.80 -9.47
C ILE A 28 -21.72 -2.98 -9.46
N ASN A 29 -22.04 -4.04 -10.20
CA ASN A 29 -21.18 -5.21 -10.31
C ASN A 29 -20.14 -5.03 -11.44
N VAL A 30 -18.91 -4.71 -11.07
CA VAL A 30 -17.79 -4.49 -12.01
C VAL A 30 -16.53 -5.16 -11.48
N CYS A 31 -15.85 -5.95 -12.33
CA CYS A 31 -14.57 -6.55 -11.97
C CYS A 31 -13.47 -5.50 -11.80
N HIS A 32 -12.59 -5.69 -10.82
CA HIS A 32 -11.43 -4.84 -10.54
C HIS A 32 -10.48 -4.68 -11.74
N THR A 33 -10.45 -5.65 -12.66
CA THR A 33 -9.69 -5.57 -13.93
C THR A 33 -10.32 -4.58 -14.92
N THR A 34 -11.65 -4.42 -14.90
CA THR A 34 -12.36 -3.41 -15.69
C THR A 34 -12.06 -2.00 -15.16
N ILE A 35 -12.04 -1.83 -13.85
CA ILE A 35 -11.64 -0.55 -13.21
C ILE A 35 -10.19 -0.21 -13.58
N TYR A 36 -9.29 -1.19 -13.60
CA TYR A 36 -7.92 -1.00 -14.07
C TYR A 36 -7.88 -0.46 -15.51
N ARG A 37 -8.65 -1.04 -16.45
CA ARG A 37 -8.71 -0.57 -17.83
C ARG A 37 -9.21 0.87 -17.92
N TRP A 38 -10.27 1.21 -17.18
CA TRP A 38 -10.77 2.58 -17.12
C TRP A 38 -9.74 3.56 -16.56
N VAL A 39 -8.99 3.19 -15.53
CA VAL A 39 -7.94 4.07 -14.99
C VAL A 39 -6.82 4.29 -16.01
N GLN A 40 -6.42 3.27 -16.78
CA GLN A 40 -5.41 3.44 -17.83
C GLN A 40 -5.90 4.34 -18.97
N GLU A 41 -7.16 4.20 -19.38
CA GLU A 41 -7.75 4.94 -20.49
C GLU A 41 -8.08 6.39 -20.10
N TYR A 42 -8.77 6.59 -18.98
CA TYR A 42 -9.28 7.90 -18.57
C TYR A 42 -8.32 8.67 -17.65
N GLY A 43 -7.32 8.03 -17.04
CA GLY A 43 -6.41 8.70 -16.11
C GLY A 43 -5.65 9.86 -16.75
N LYS A 44 -5.10 9.65 -17.96
CA LYS A 44 -4.40 10.71 -18.70
C LYS A 44 -5.34 11.81 -19.19
N LEU A 45 -6.54 11.44 -19.62
CA LEU A 45 -7.56 12.38 -20.08
C LEU A 45 -8.00 13.30 -18.93
N LEU A 46 -8.26 12.77 -17.75
CA LEU A 46 -8.65 13.56 -16.58
C LEU A 46 -7.55 14.53 -16.15
N TYR A 47 -6.29 14.08 -16.18
CA TYR A 47 -5.14 14.94 -15.92
C TYR A 47 -5.04 16.10 -16.92
N GLN A 48 -5.20 15.83 -18.22
CA GLN A 48 -5.20 16.86 -19.27
C GLN A 48 -6.34 17.85 -19.12
N ASN A 49 -7.49 17.42 -18.62
CA ASN A 49 -8.64 18.27 -18.31
C ASN A 49 -8.53 19.02 -16.98
N GLY A 50 -7.36 18.97 -16.32
CA GLY A 50 -7.10 19.71 -15.08
C GLY A 50 -7.61 19.03 -13.80
N PHE A 51 -8.11 17.80 -13.87
CA PHE A 51 -8.48 17.03 -12.69
C PHE A 51 -7.28 16.25 -12.15
N TYR A 52 -7.17 16.15 -10.82
CA TYR A 52 -6.15 15.33 -10.14
C TYR A 52 -4.69 15.71 -10.47
N GLN A 53 -4.41 17.00 -10.74
CA GLN A 53 -3.09 17.53 -11.12
C GLN A 53 -1.94 17.22 -10.14
N GLY A 54 -2.25 16.97 -8.87
CA GLY A 54 -1.26 16.59 -7.84
C GLY A 54 -0.96 15.10 -7.75
N THR A 55 -1.51 14.29 -8.66
CA THR A 55 -1.42 12.82 -8.58
C THR A 55 -0.64 12.27 -9.76
N GLU A 56 0.56 11.76 -9.51
CA GLU A 56 1.34 11.05 -10.53
C GLU A 56 0.76 9.65 -10.74
N HIS A 57 -0.05 9.48 -11.78
CA HIS A 57 -0.53 8.16 -12.18
C HIS A 57 0.60 7.39 -12.86
N ARG A 58 1.19 6.41 -12.16
CA ARG A 58 2.19 5.51 -12.75
C ARG A 58 1.50 4.28 -13.34
N THR A 59 1.93 3.85 -14.51
CA THR A 59 1.45 2.62 -15.18
C THR A 59 1.67 1.38 -14.30
N ILE A 60 2.68 1.43 -13.43
CA ILE A 60 3.07 0.32 -12.55
C ILE A 60 2.23 0.34 -11.26
N LYS A 61 1.24 -0.58 -11.18
CA LYS A 61 0.29 -0.78 -10.06
C LYS A 61 0.90 -0.74 -8.66
N TYR A 62 2.09 -1.31 -8.47
CA TYR A 62 2.70 -1.38 -7.15
C TYR A 62 3.30 -0.08 -6.66
N LEU A 63 3.64 0.85 -7.56
CA LEU A 63 4.17 2.16 -7.19
C LEU A 63 3.07 3.14 -6.77
N ASN A 64 1.80 2.81 -7.06
CA ASN A 64 0.65 3.62 -6.68
C ASN A 64 0.09 3.24 -5.31
N ASN A 65 0.09 1.95 -4.96
CA ASN A 65 -0.48 1.47 -3.70
C ASN A 65 0.62 1.13 -2.68
N LEU A 66 1.12 2.15 -1.98
CA LEU A 66 2.09 1.99 -0.89
C LEU A 66 1.57 1.04 0.20
N ILE A 67 0.27 1.08 0.49
CA ILE A 67 -0.40 0.19 1.45
C ILE A 67 -0.33 -1.27 0.97
N GLU A 68 -0.61 -1.52 -0.31
CA GLU A 68 -0.51 -2.88 -0.88
C GLU A 68 0.94 -3.38 -0.92
N GLN A 69 1.92 -2.50 -1.14
CA GLN A 69 3.35 -2.85 -0.99
C GLN A 69 3.71 -3.15 0.46
N ASP A 70 3.14 -2.42 1.41
CA ASP A 70 3.38 -2.61 2.82
C ASP A 70 2.86 -3.96 3.32
N HIS A 71 1.73 -4.44 2.79
CA HIS A 71 1.17 -5.73 3.20
C HIS A 71 1.72 -6.96 2.44
N ARG A 72 2.49 -6.79 1.36
CA ARG A 72 3.04 -7.92 0.56
C ARG A 72 3.85 -8.95 1.36
N PRO A 73 4.78 -8.57 2.25
CA PRO A 73 5.56 -9.54 3.01
C PRO A 73 4.68 -10.40 3.92
N VAL A 74 3.64 -9.80 4.50
CA VAL A 74 2.65 -10.49 5.33
C VAL A 74 1.79 -11.43 4.47
N LYS A 75 1.27 -10.94 3.33
CA LYS A 75 0.47 -11.72 2.38
C LYS A 75 1.23 -12.95 1.84
N ARG A 76 2.53 -12.84 1.57
CA ARG A 76 3.38 -13.98 1.16
C ARG A 76 3.49 -15.07 2.23
N ARG A 77 3.36 -14.71 3.51
CA ARG A 77 3.48 -15.64 4.64
C ARG A 77 2.13 -16.20 5.12
N ASN A 78 1.00 -15.69 4.60
CA ASN A 78 -0.35 -16.06 5.03
C ASN A 78 -0.58 -17.58 5.03
N LYS A 79 -0.14 -18.28 3.98
CA LYS A 79 -0.27 -19.75 3.84
C LYS A 79 0.37 -20.56 4.98
N PHE A 80 1.30 -19.98 5.74
CA PHE A 80 2.03 -20.66 6.82
C PHE A 80 1.43 -20.45 8.22
N TYR A 81 0.48 -19.54 8.37
CA TYR A 81 -0.15 -19.31 9.67
C TYR A 81 -1.30 -20.28 9.90
N ARG A 82 -1.28 -21.00 11.02
CA ARG A 82 -2.36 -21.94 11.42
C ARG A 82 -3.54 -21.25 12.10
N SER A 83 -3.35 -20.08 12.70
CA SER A 83 -4.40 -19.30 13.36
C SER A 83 -4.00 -17.82 13.49
N LEU A 84 -4.99 -16.93 13.72
CA LEU A 84 -4.75 -15.50 14.00
C LEU A 84 -3.88 -15.29 15.25
N ARG A 85 -4.08 -16.13 16.27
CA ARG A 85 -3.30 -16.08 17.52
C ARG A 85 -1.80 -16.30 17.26
N THR A 86 -1.47 -17.23 16.37
CA THR A 86 -0.08 -17.52 15.99
C THR A 86 0.48 -16.48 15.01
N ALA A 87 -0.35 -15.94 14.12
CA ALA A 87 0.08 -14.92 13.15
C ALA A 87 0.37 -13.56 13.79
N SER A 88 -0.45 -13.15 14.76
CA SER A 88 -0.43 -11.83 15.38
C SER A 88 0.95 -11.38 15.90
N PRO A 89 1.66 -12.15 16.75
CA PRO A 89 2.96 -11.71 17.26
C PRO A 89 4.01 -11.58 16.14
N THR A 90 3.98 -12.46 15.13
CA THR A 90 4.89 -12.39 13.99
C THR A 90 4.63 -11.16 13.12
N ILE A 91 3.35 -10.85 12.84
CA ILE A 91 2.97 -9.67 12.06
C ILE A 91 3.39 -8.40 12.79
N LYS A 92 3.12 -8.31 14.09
CA LYS A 92 3.51 -7.17 14.92
C LYS A 92 5.03 -6.96 14.94
N GLY A 93 5.81 -8.03 15.02
CA GLY A 93 7.27 -7.97 14.92
C GLY A 93 7.75 -7.48 13.55
N MET A 94 7.15 -7.95 12.46
CA MET A 94 7.49 -7.50 11.10
C MET A 94 7.19 -6.01 10.89
N GLU A 95 6.06 -5.52 11.43
CA GLU A 95 5.68 -4.11 11.37
C GLU A 95 6.63 -3.23 12.19
N ALA A 96 7.01 -3.67 13.40
CA ALA A 96 7.96 -2.96 14.25
C ALA A 96 9.33 -2.80 13.57
N ILE A 97 9.87 -3.88 13.01
CA ILE A 97 11.16 -3.86 12.28
C ILE A 97 11.08 -2.93 11.06
N ARG A 98 9.96 -2.98 10.31
CA ARG A 98 9.77 -2.12 9.14
C ARG A 98 9.60 -0.65 9.51
N GLY A 99 8.98 -0.37 10.66
CA GLY A 99 8.89 0.97 11.24
C GLY A 99 10.26 1.56 11.55
N LEU A 100 11.12 0.77 12.23
CA LEU A 100 12.52 1.15 12.51
C LEU A 100 13.28 1.46 11.22
N TYR A 101 13.25 0.54 10.25
CA TYR A 101 13.91 0.74 8.96
C TYR A 101 13.46 2.04 8.25
N LYS A 102 12.15 2.33 8.24
CA LYS A 102 11.62 3.55 7.62
C LYS A 102 12.06 4.81 8.37
N LYS A 103 12.22 4.74 9.69
CA LYS A 103 12.74 5.85 10.51
C LYS A 103 14.20 6.13 10.17
N THR A 104 15.08 5.13 10.25
CA THR A 104 16.51 5.25 9.92
C THR A 104 16.71 5.72 8.47
N ARG A 105 15.88 5.25 7.52
CA ARG A 105 15.92 5.70 6.12
C ARG A 105 15.60 7.19 5.96
N LYS A 106 14.67 7.74 6.76
CA LYS A 106 14.34 9.18 6.71
C LYS A 106 15.46 10.04 7.27
N GLU A 107 16.21 9.51 8.24
CA GLU A 107 17.33 10.20 8.89
C GLU A 107 18.62 10.18 8.04
N GLY A 108 18.62 9.52 6.88
CA GLY A 108 19.72 9.54 5.90
C GLY A 108 20.86 8.56 6.18
N THR A 109 20.83 7.84 7.29
CA THR A 109 21.85 6.86 7.74
C THR A 109 21.60 5.45 7.17
N LEU A 110 21.25 5.34 5.88
CA LEU A 110 20.84 4.06 5.29
C LEU A 110 21.97 3.01 5.25
N PHE A 111 23.23 3.45 5.19
CA PHE A 111 24.40 2.57 5.22
C PHE A 111 24.64 2.11 6.66
N GLY A 112 24.42 0.80 6.93
CA GLY A 112 24.65 0.21 8.26
C GLY A 112 23.42 -0.12 9.10
N PHE A 113 22.19 -0.13 8.53
CA PHE A 113 21.00 -0.54 9.27
C PHE A 113 21.14 -1.96 9.86
N SER A 114 21.10 -2.05 11.19
CA SER A 114 21.10 -3.31 11.95
C SER A 114 19.93 -3.28 12.92
N VAL A 115 18.99 -4.22 12.75
CA VAL A 115 17.80 -4.34 13.61
C VAL A 115 18.20 -4.48 15.07
N CYS A 116 19.24 -5.26 15.35
CA CYS A 116 19.73 -5.47 16.71
C CYS A 116 20.26 -4.18 17.33
N THR A 117 20.99 -3.37 16.56
CA THR A 117 21.53 -2.09 17.02
C THR A 117 20.41 -1.09 17.29
N GLU A 118 19.45 -0.99 16.38
CA GLU A 118 18.29 -0.10 16.52
C GLU A 118 17.41 -0.45 17.72
N ILE A 119 17.20 -1.76 17.97
CA ILE A 119 16.47 -2.23 19.15
C ILE A 119 17.25 -1.90 20.43
N LYS A 120 18.57 -2.13 20.46
CA LYS A 120 19.42 -1.77 21.61
C LYS A 120 19.32 -0.28 21.94
N VAL A 121 19.44 0.59 20.92
CA VAL A 121 19.30 2.04 21.06
C VAL A 121 17.92 2.40 21.62
N LEU A 122 16.85 1.80 21.11
CA LEU A 122 15.48 2.06 21.55
C LEU A 122 15.23 1.61 23.00
N LEU A 123 15.89 0.52 23.43
CA LEU A 123 15.81 -0.01 24.79
C LEU A 123 16.80 0.65 25.75
N GLY A 124 17.60 1.63 25.30
CA GLY A 124 18.61 2.31 26.13
C GLY A 124 19.75 1.40 26.58
N ILE A 125 19.98 0.29 25.87
CA ILE A 125 21.05 -0.66 26.20
C ILE A 125 22.34 -0.15 25.54
N PRO A 126 23.41 0.11 26.33
CA PRO A 126 24.70 0.52 25.77
C PRO A 126 25.25 -0.57 24.82
N ALA A 127 25.94 -0.12 23.77
CA ALA A 127 26.42 -0.96 22.67
C ALA A 127 27.32 -2.11 23.14
#